data_AF-A0A505D7Q7-F1
#
_entry.id   AF-A0A505D7Q7-F1
#
_cell.length_a   1.000
_cell.length_b   1.000
_cell.length_c   1.000
_cell.angle_alpha   90.00
_cell.angle_beta   90.00
_cell.angle_gamma   90.00
#
_symmetry.space_group_name_H-M   'P 1'
#
loop_
_entity.id
_entity.type
_entity.pdbx_description
1 polymer ?
#
loop_
_entity_poly.entity_id
_entity_poly.type
_entity_poly.pdbx_seq_one_letter_code
_entity_poly.pdbx_strand_id
1 'polypeptide(L)'
;MRSRPTAAAALQPPDLRDWLPEDHLAWFVIEAIEQLHLEPFYGAYRSDGHGRAAHEPKTMLPLLATPTASASEARAGSSAAAARTSPSG
;
A
#
# COMPACT_ATOMS: atom_id res chain seq x y z
N MET A 1 19.85 -28.88 -20.58
CA MET A 1 20.03 -27.56 -19.92
C MET A 1 18.68 -26.86 -19.86
N ARG A 2 18.00 -26.85 -18.72
CA ARG A 2 16.84 -25.96 -18.52
C ARG A 2 17.40 -24.65 -17.99
N SER A 3 17.29 -23.60 -18.80
CA SER A 3 17.59 -22.24 -18.38
C SER A 3 16.72 -21.93 -17.16
N ARG A 4 17.37 -21.73 -16.01
CA ARG A 4 16.71 -21.23 -14.81
C ARG A 4 16.15 -19.85 -15.17
N PRO A 5 14.85 -19.58 -15.04
CA PRO A 5 14.41 -18.20 -15.05
C PRO A 5 15.04 -17.53 -13.83
N THR A 6 16.03 -16.67 -14.04
CA THR A 6 16.43 -15.69 -13.04
C THR A 6 15.29 -14.69 -12.95
N ALA A 7 14.22 -15.05 -12.23
CA ALA A 7 13.27 -14.08 -11.72
C ALA A 7 13.99 -13.28 -10.64
N ALA A 8 14.88 -12.40 -11.06
CA ALA A 8 15.54 -11.38 -10.27
C ALA A 8 14.97 -9.99 -10.57
N ALA A 9 13.69 -9.91 -10.95
CA ALA A 9 13.04 -8.66 -11.33
C ALA A 9 11.53 -8.80 -11.00
N ALA A 10 10.94 -8.17 -9.99
CA ALA A 10 11.36 -7.08 -9.15
C ALA A 10 10.99 -7.41 -7.69
N LEU A 11 11.80 -6.96 -6.73
CA LEU A 11 11.43 -7.05 -5.32
C LEU A 11 10.19 -6.17 -5.02
N GLN A 12 9.89 -5.19 -5.88
CA GLN A 12 8.81 -4.21 -5.73
C GLN A 12 8.17 -3.87 -7.08
N PRO A 13 6.83 -3.76 -7.13
CA PRO A 13 6.11 -3.22 -8.28
C PRO A 13 6.64 -1.85 -8.71
N PRO A 14 6.61 -1.51 -10.02
CA PRO A 14 7.09 -0.24 -10.56
C PRO A 14 6.25 0.97 -10.12
N ASP A 15 4.99 0.75 -9.76
CA ASP A 15 4.14 1.73 -9.06
C ASP A 15 3.89 1.24 -7.63
N LEU A 16 4.02 2.15 -6.65
CA LEU A 16 3.69 1.88 -5.26
C LEU A 16 2.19 1.57 -5.07
N ARG A 17 1.32 2.08 -5.95
CA ARG A 17 -0.11 1.78 -5.93
C ARG A 17 -0.40 0.30 -6.18
N ASP A 18 0.43 -0.37 -6.98
CA ASP A 18 0.28 -1.80 -7.28
C ASP A 18 0.67 -2.69 -6.08
N TRP A 19 1.20 -2.10 -4.99
CA TRP A 19 1.49 -2.85 -3.76
C TRP A 19 0.25 -3.11 -2.93
N LEU A 20 -0.79 -2.30 -3.14
CA LEU A 20 -1.97 -2.30 -2.33
C LEU A 20 -3.19 -2.63 -3.20
N PRO A 21 -3.97 -3.67 -2.88
CA PRO A 21 -5.23 -3.92 -3.56
C PRO A 21 -6.12 -2.68 -3.58
N GLU A 22 -6.89 -2.48 -4.65
CA GLU A 22 -7.79 -1.32 -4.80
C GLU A 22 -8.84 -1.25 -3.68
N ASP A 23 -9.21 -2.39 -3.09
CA ASP A 23 -10.18 -2.52 -2.01
C ASP A 23 -9.55 -2.49 -0.60
N HIS A 24 -8.27 -2.15 -0.49
CA HIS A 24 -7.57 -2.15 0.78
C HIS A 24 -8.00 -1.00 1.71
N LEU A 25 -8.20 -1.31 3.00
CA LEU A 25 -8.67 -0.38 4.03
C LEU A 25 -7.86 0.93 4.12
N ALA A 26 -6.56 0.89 3.82
CA ALA A 26 -5.71 2.09 3.85
C ALA A 26 -6.23 3.21 2.92
N TRP A 27 -6.80 2.87 1.76
CA TRP A 27 -7.43 3.86 0.87
C TRP A 27 -8.61 4.55 1.57
N PHE A 28 -9.47 3.77 2.20
CA PHE A 28 -10.57 4.31 3.00
C PHE A 28 -10.09 5.19 4.16
N VAL A 29 -9.02 4.78 4.86
CA VAL A 29 -8.42 5.56 5.95
C VAL A 29 -7.86 6.89 5.46
N ILE A 30 -7.19 6.91 4.30
CA ILE A 30 -6.70 8.14 3.67
C ILE A 30 -7.87 9.09 3.38
N GLU A 31 -8.90 8.63 2.67
CA GLU A 31 -10.08 9.42 2.32
C GLU A 31 -10.84 9.93 3.56
N ALA A 32 -10.88 9.14 4.64
CA ALA A 32 -11.49 9.54 5.89
C ALA A 32 -10.70 10.67 6.58
N ILE A 33 -9.36 10.58 6.56
CA ILE A 33 -8.48 11.58 7.17
C ILE A 33 -8.51 12.90 6.39
N GLU A 34 -8.66 12.86 5.07
CA GLU A 34 -8.80 14.08 4.26
C GLU A 34 -10.01 14.94 4.66
N GLN A 35 -11.05 14.32 5.24
CA GLN A 35 -12.24 15.00 5.71
C GLN A 35 -12.13 15.52 7.15
N LEU A 36 -11.05 15.21 7.87
CA LEU A 36 -10.86 15.64 9.25
C LEU A 36 -10.36 17.09 9.34
N HIS A 37 -10.84 17.81 10.34
CA HIS A 37 -10.36 19.15 10.65
C HIS A 37 -9.03 19.08 11.43
N LEU A 38 -7.91 19.22 10.71
CA LEU A 38 -6.56 19.09 11.27
C LEU A 38 -5.95 20.41 11.79
N GLU A 39 -6.64 21.55 11.65
CA GLU A 39 -6.19 22.86 12.15
C GLU A 39 -5.67 22.83 13.60
N PRO A 40 -6.31 22.12 14.55
CA PRO A 40 -5.80 22.07 15.93
C PRO A 40 -4.41 21.42 16.05
N PHE A 41 -4.07 20.46 15.16
CA PHE A 41 -2.74 19.84 15.15
C PHE A 41 -1.68 20.82 14.65
N TYR A 42 -1.99 21.61 13.62
CA TYR A 42 -1.09 22.64 13.14
C TYR A 42 -0.93 23.79 14.16
N GLY A 43 -1.99 24.14 14.90
CA GLY A 43 -1.94 25.14 15.97
C GLY A 43 -1.06 24.73 17.17
N ALA A 44 -0.84 23.44 17.37
CA ALA A 44 0.08 22.92 18.39
C ALA A 44 1.55 22.99 17.95
N TYR A 45 1.84 23.26 16.67
CA TYR A 45 3.21 23.38 16.19
C TYR A 45 3.82 24.71 16.60
N ARG A 46 5.09 24.65 17.02
CA ARG A 46 5.85 25.85 17.38
C ARG A 46 6.06 26.69 16.12
N SER A 47 5.74 27.98 16.22
CA SER A 47 5.92 28.97 15.14
C SER A 47 7.33 29.56 15.08
N ASP A 48 8.18 29.27 16.07
CA ASP A 48 9.49 29.89 16.24
C ASP A 48 10.60 29.29 15.37
N GLY A 49 10.30 28.27 14.55
CA GLY A 49 11.23 27.70 13.56
C GLY A 49 12.46 27.01 14.16
N HIS A 50 12.51 26.86 15.49
CA HIS A 50 13.63 26.22 16.18
C HIS A 50 13.44 24.71 16.25
N GLY A 51 14.35 23.96 15.61
CA GLY A 51 14.34 22.50 15.57
C GLY A 51 14.05 21.95 14.18
N ARG A 52 13.75 20.65 14.09
CA ARG A 52 13.40 20.02 12.81
C ARG A 52 11.98 20.42 12.40
N ALA A 53 11.72 20.46 11.09
CA ALA A 53 10.38 20.69 10.56
C ALA A 53 9.36 19.72 11.20
N ALA A 54 8.25 20.26 11.69
CA ALA A 54 7.16 19.46 12.21
C ALA A 54 6.62 18.55 11.10
N HIS A 55 6.28 17.31 11.46
CA HIS A 55 5.73 16.35 10.51
C HIS A 55 4.38 16.84 9.98
N GLU A 56 4.07 16.53 8.73
CA GLU A 56 2.79 16.92 8.15
C GLU A 56 1.69 15.93 8.64
N PRO A 57 0.65 16.37 9.37
CA PRO A 57 -0.38 15.51 9.94
C PRO A 57 -1.13 14.65 8.91
N LYS A 58 -1.42 15.16 7.70
CA LYS A 58 -2.11 14.39 6.66
C LYS A 58 -1.28 13.22 6.13
N THR A 59 0.04 13.33 6.20
CA THR A 59 0.98 12.28 5.82
C THR A 59 1.18 11.27 6.95
N MET A 60 1.16 11.74 8.20
CA MET A 60 1.43 10.91 9.37
C MET A 60 0.22 10.09 9.81
N LEU A 61 -0.98 10.68 9.81
CA LEU A 61 -2.18 10.02 10.34
C LEU A 61 -2.54 8.73 9.58
N PRO A 62 -2.47 8.64 8.24
CA PRO A 62 -2.78 7.41 7.53
C PRO A 62 -1.86 6.25 7.89
N LEU A 63 -0.58 6.53 8.15
CA LEU A 63 0.43 5.54 8.56
C LEU A 63 0.15 4.99 9.96
N LEU A 64 -0.40 5.81 10.85
CA LEU A 64 -0.73 5.43 12.23
C LEU A 64 -2.08 4.72 12.33
N ALA A 65 -3.05 5.14 11.52
CA ALA A 65 -4.42 4.67 11.56
C ALA A 65 -4.65 3.39 10.74
N THR A 66 -3.85 3.15 9.70
CA THR A 66 -3.93 1.91 8.94
C THR A 66 -3.42 0.76 9.81
N PRO A 67 -4.24 -0.27 10.10
CA PRO A 67 -3.74 -1.47 10.75
C PRO A 67 -2.73 -2.11 9.80
N THR A 68 -1.48 -2.22 10.23
CA THR A 68 -0.47 -2.98 9.50
C THR A 68 -0.83 -4.46 9.64
N ALA A 69 -1.69 -4.95 8.75
CA ALA A 69 -1.84 -6.38 8.55
C ALA A 69 -0.50 -6.89 8.02
N SER A 70 0.18 -7.73 8.81
CA SER A 70 1.43 -8.36 8.40
C SER A 70 1.22 -9.07 7.07
N ALA A 71 1.96 -8.65 6.05
CA ALA A 71 1.88 -9.19 4.71
C ALA A 71 2.17 -10.71 4.70
N SER A 72 1.12 -11.53 4.61
CA SER A 72 1.23 -12.92 4.14
C SER A 72 -0.06 -13.44 3.52
N GLU A 73 -0.58 -12.77 2.49
CA GLU A 73 -1.69 -13.33 1.69
C GLU A 73 -1.58 -13.07 0.17
N ALA A 74 -0.38 -12.72 -0.32
CA ALA A 74 -0.14 -12.51 -1.76
C ALA A 74 0.07 -13.80 -2.57
N ARG A 75 -0.58 -14.93 -2.22
CA ARG A 75 -0.50 -16.17 -3.03
C ARG A 75 -1.80 -16.95 -3.17
N ALA A 76 -2.95 -16.29 -3.11
CA ALA A 76 -4.22 -16.93 -3.43
C ALA A 76 -4.96 -16.14 -4.51
N GLY A 77 -4.57 -16.31 -5.78
CA GLY A 77 -5.34 -15.69 -6.87
C GLY A 77 -4.68 -15.63 -8.23
N SER A 78 -4.23 -16.76 -8.78
CA SER A 78 -4.36 -17.08 -10.22
C SER A 78 -3.66 -18.40 -10.53
N SER A 79 -4.31 -19.51 -10.17
CA SER A 79 -4.04 -20.83 -10.75
C SER A 79 -5.39 -21.48 -11.03
N ALA A 80 -6.12 -20.93 -12.01
CA ALA A 80 -7.36 -21.51 -12.51
C ALA A 80 -7.73 -20.95 -13.91
N ALA A 81 -6.78 -20.88 -14.84
CA ALA A 81 -7.09 -20.62 -16.25
C ALA A 81 -6.04 -21.22 -17.20
N ALA A 82 -5.50 -22.40 -16.88
CA ALA A 82 -4.69 -23.17 -17.83
C ALA A 82 -4.64 -24.64 -17.40
N ALA A 83 -5.69 -25.39 -17.75
CA ALA A 83 -5.60 -26.76 -18.27
C ALA A 83 -6.94 -27.48 -18.13
N ARG A 84 -7.22 -28.30 -19.16
CA ARG A 84 -8.28 -29.32 -19.27
C ARG A 84 -9.60 -28.70 -19.76
N THR A 85 -10.10 -28.96 -20.96
CA THR A 85 -9.98 -30.17 -21.80
C THR A 85 -10.29 -29.84 -23.27
N SER A 86 -9.38 -30.16 -24.19
CA SER A 86 -9.78 -30.63 -25.53
C SER A 86 -10.41 -32.02 -25.38
N PRO A 87 -11.53 -32.30 -26.06
CA PRO A 87 -11.81 -33.63 -26.57
C PRO A 87 -11.65 -33.67 -28.08
N SER A 88 -10.95 -34.71 -28.51
CA SER A 88 -10.82 -35.18 -29.88
C SER A 88 -12.20 -35.49 -30.48
N GLY A 89 -12.40 -35.14 -31.75
CA GLY A 89 -13.58 -35.46 -32.55
C GLY A 89 -13.51 -34.80 -33.91
#